data_AF-A0A3B0WVU6-F1
#
_entry.id   AF-A0A3B0WVU6-F1
#
_cell.length_a   1.000
_cell.length_b   1.000
_cell.length_c   1.000
_cell.angle_alpha   90.00
_cell.angle_beta   90.00
_cell.angle_gamma   90.00
#
_symmetry.space_group_name_H-M   'P 1'
#
loop_
_entity.id
_entity.type
_entity.pdbx_description
1 polymer ?
#
loop_
_entity_poly.entity_id
_entity_poly.type
_entity_poly.pdbx_seq_one_letter_code
_entity_poly.pdbx_strand_id
1 'polypeptide(L)' 'FRILWLLGYSRNTESFRDAKIRASKAVEKLTKISQEHESVLFVGHGVYNRMLANELRRSGWRGPKNPGSKHWSFGVYEK' A
#
# COMPACT_ATOMS: atom_id res chain seq x y z
N PHE A 1 8.85 6.28 18.76
CA PHE A 1 8.66 4.96 18.14
C PHE A 1 8.24 4.97 16.67
N ARG A 2 7.31 5.83 16.19
CA ARG A 2 6.91 5.87 14.75
C ARG A 2 7.81 6.73 13.84
N ILE A 3 8.54 7.68 14.40
CA ILE A 3 9.40 8.63 13.65
C ILE A 3 10.74 7.98 13.24
N LEU A 4 11.28 7.08 14.09
CA LEU A 4 12.51 6.34 13.83
C LEU A 4 12.43 5.42 12.60
N TRP A 5 11.23 4.90 12.30
CA TRP A 5 10.99 4.09 11.09
C TRP A 5 11.01 4.94 9.80
N LEU A 6 10.52 6.18 9.88
CA LEU A 6 10.58 7.15 8.77
C LEU A 6 12.02 7.68 8.54
N LEU A 7 12.85 7.70 9.59
CA LEU A 7 14.25 8.13 9.55
C LEU A 7 15.25 6.98 9.26
N GLY A 8 14.77 5.78 8.90
CA GLY A 8 15.64 4.67 8.52
C GLY A 8 16.38 3.99 9.67
N TYR A 9 15.94 4.18 10.92
CA TYR A 9 16.49 3.45 12.06
C TYR A 9 15.93 2.01 12.10
N SER A 10 16.52 1.14 11.29
CA SER A 10 16.21 -0.30 11.24
C SER A 10 17.20 -1.07 12.11
N ARG A 11 17.03 -1.06 13.43
CA ARG A 11 17.83 -1.94 14.29
C ARG A 11 17.45 -3.42 14.13
N ASN A 12 16.30 -3.71 13.50
CA ASN A 12 15.83 -5.06 13.15
C ASN A 12 14.57 -5.09 12.25
N THR A 13 14.25 -4.03 11.49
CA THR A 13 12.97 -3.90 10.76
C THR A 13 13.17 -3.44 9.31
N GLU A 14 12.38 -4.00 8.39
CA GLU A 14 12.41 -3.78 6.93
C GLU A 14 12.65 -2.30 6.55
N SER A 15 13.62 -2.04 5.67
CA SER A 15 13.92 -0.68 5.22
C SER A 15 12.75 -0.09 4.44
N PHE A 16 12.64 1.24 4.37
CA PHE A 16 11.61 1.90 3.56
C PHE A 16 11.63 1.45 2.09
N ARG A 17 12.82 1.20 1.52
CA ARG A 17 12.99 0.67 0.17
C ARG A 17 12.45 -0.75 0.04
N ASP A 18 12.74 -1.61 1.02
CA ASP A 18 12.27 -2.99 1.03
C ASP A 18 10.74 -3.04 1.17
N ALA A 19 10.17 -2.22 2.06
CA ALA A 19 8.73 -2.07 2.21
C ALA A 19 8.05 -1.55 0.93
N LYS A 20 8.72 -0.70 0.16
CA LYS A 20 8.24 -0.25 -1.16
C LYS A 20 8.27 -1.37 -2.21
N ILE A 21 9.36 -2.15 -2.26
CA ILE A 21 9.46 -3.32 -3.14
C ILE A 21 8.35 -4.32 -2.79
N ARG A 22 8.12 -4.56 -1.49
CA ARG A 22 7.04 -5.41 -1.00
C ARG A 22 5.66 -4.86 -1.38
N ALA A 23 5.44 -3.55 -1.26
CA ALA A 23 4.20 -2.92 -1.70
C ALA A 23 3.97 -3.10 -3.21
N SER A 24 4.99 -2.95 -4.04
CA SER A 24 4.90 -3.19 -5.48
C SER A 24 4.50 -4.63 -5.79
N LYS A 25 5.15 -5.62 -5.15
CA LYS A 25 4.81 -7.04 -5.30
C LYS A 25 3.38 -7.34 -4.82
N ALA A 26 2.94 -6.69 -3.74
CA ALA A 26 1.58 -6.82 -3.26
C ALA A 26 0.58 -6.27 -4.28
N VAL A 27 0.83 -5.10 -4.87
CA VAL A 27 -0.03 -4.52 -5.92
C VAL A 27 -0.14 -5.41 -7.15
N GLU A 28 0.97 -6.00 -7.58
CA GLU A 28 0.98 -6.96 -8.69
C GLU A 28 0.10 -8.18 -8.38
N LYS A 29 0.26 -8.77 -7.19
CA LYS A 29 -0.57 -9.89 -6.74
C LYS A 29 -2.05 -9.52 -6.63
N LEU A 30 -2.36 -8.37 -6.04
CA LEU A 30 -3.74 -7.88 -5.92
C LEU A 30 -4.36 -7.64 -7.30
N THR A 31 -3.60 -7.10 -8.26
CA THR A 31 -4.05 -6.89 -9.64
C THR A 31 -4.34 -8.21 -10.34
N LYS A 32 -3.50 -9.24 -10.13
CA LYS A 32 -3.75 -10.57 -10.67
C LYS A 32 -5.02 -11.18 -10.08
N ILE A 33 -5.19 -11.11 -8.77
CA ILE A 33 -6.38 -11.62 -8.09
C ILE A 33 -7.63 -10.84 -8.54
N SER A 34 -7.53 -9.53 -8.77
CA SER A 34 -8.69 -8.73 -9.23
C SER A 34 -9.12 -9.08 -10.64
N GLN A 35 -8.19 -9.53 -11.50
CA GLN A 35 -8.53 -10.07 -12.82
C GLN A 35 -9.27 -11.40 -12.73
N GLU A 36 -9.00 -12.21 -11.70
CA GLU A 36 -9.63 -13.52 -11.49
C GLU A 36 -10.94 -13.44 -10.68
N HIS A 37 -11.05 -12.50 -9.73
CA HIS A 37 -12.10 -12.48 -8.71
C HIS A 37 -12.95 -11.19 -8.66
N GLU A 38 -12.88 -10.31 -9.68
CA GLU A 38 -13.68 -9.09 -9.87
C GLU A 38 -13.50 -7.99 -8.80
N SER A 39 -13.26 -8.34 -7.53
CA SER A 39 -13.07 -7.42 -6.42
C SER A 39 -12.05 -7.95 -5.42
N VAL A 40 -11.13 -7.08 -4.98
CA VAL A 40 -10.08 -7.43 -4.01
C VAL A 40 -10.01 -6.36 -2.93
N LEU A 41 -10.03 -6.80 -1.67
CA LEU A 41 -9.87 -5.95 -0.50
C LEU A 41 -8.52 -6.21 0.17
N PHE A 42 -7.75 -5.14 0.39
CA PHE A 42 -6.55 -5.18 1.22
C PHE A 42 -6.79 -4.39 2.51
N VAL A 43 -6.54 -5.04 3.66
CA VAL A 43 -6.66 -4.43 4.99
C VAL A 43 -5.29 -4.40 5.66
N GLY A 44 -4.87 -3.23 6.11
CA GLY A 44 -3.56 -3.02 6.69
C GLY A 44 -3.42 -1.66 7.38
N HIS A 45 -2.20 -1.35 7.84
CA HIS A 45 -1.92 -0.10 8.54
C HIS A 45 -1.78 1.09 7.58
N GLY A 46 -2.22 2.28 8.01
CA GLY A 46 -2.30 3.47 7.16
C GLY A 46 -0.99 3.85 6.43
N VAL A 47 0.17 3.66 7.07
CA VAL A 47 1.47 3.95 6.42
C VAL A 47 1.72 3.02 5.24
N TYR A 48 1.46 1.72 5.41
CA TYR A 48 1.63 0.74 4.34
C TYR A 48 0.54 0.90 3.27
N ASN A 49 -0.71 1.17 3.66
CA ASN A 49 -1.81 1.46 2.72
C ASN A 49 -1.47 2.66 1.83
N ARG A 50 -0.79 3.67 2.36
CA ARG A 50 -0.33 4.82 1.57
C ARG A 50 0.78 4.46 0.58
N MET A 51 1.70 3.56 0.96
CA MET A 51 2.70 3.02 0.03
C MET A 51 2.03 2.21 -1.08
N LEU A 52 1.06 1.36 -0.71
CA LEU A 52 0.29 0.54 -1.63
C LEU A 52 -0.55 1.39 -2.59
N ALA A 53 -1.20 2.44 -2.10
CA ALA A 53 -1.94 3.42 -2.90
C ALA A 53 -1.06 4.13 -3.95
N ASN A 54 0.18 4.47 -3.57
CA ASN A 54 1.14 5.06 -4.52
C ASN A 54 1.52 4.07 -5.62
N GLU A 55 1.82 2.81 -5.27
CA GLU A 55 2.17 1.80 -6.28
C GLU A 55 0.96 1.41 -7.15
N LEU A 56 -0.25 1.30 -6.60
CA LEU A 56 -1.49 1.10 -7.36
C LEU A 56 -1.64 2.17 -8.45
N ARG A 57 -1.48 3.44 -8.07
CA ARG A 57 -1.54 4.56 -9.02
C ARG A 57 -0.45 4.51 -10.09
N ARG A 58 0.77 4.06 -9.73
CA ARG A 58 1.85 3.86 -10.71
C ARG A 58 1.54 2.73 -11.69
N SER A 59 0.83 1.70 -11.25
CA SER A 59 0.33 0.58 -12.08
C SER A 59 -0.92 0.91 -12.90
N GLY A 60 -1.34 2.19 -12.92
CA GLY A 60 -2.45 2.70 -13.73
C GLY A 60 -3.82 2.70 -13.06
N TRP A 61 -3.92 2.29 -11.79
CA TRP A 61 -5.18 2.33 -11.05
C TRP A 61 -5.59 3.77 -10.70
N ARG A 62 -6.87 4.07 -10.81
CA ARG A 62 -7.46 5.37 -10.47
C ARG A 62 -8.06 5.31 -9.08
N GLY A 63 -7.74 6.29 -8.25
CA GLY A 63 -8.25 6.36 -6.88
C GLY A 63 -7.56 7.46 -6.05
N PRO A 64 -7.95 7.61 -4.77
CA PRO A 64 -7.45 8.67 -3.92
C PRO A 64 -5.94 8.53 -3.67
N LYS A 65 -5.21 9.66 -3.63
CA LYS A 65 -3.77 9.66 -3.26
C LYS A 65 -3.53 9.21 -1.81
N ASN A 66 -4.55 9.36 -0.97
CA ASN A 66 -4.47 9.05 0.44
C ASN A 66 -5.78 8.37 0.86
N PRO A 67 -5.78 7.09 1.28
CA PRO A 67 -6.98 6.35 1.66
C PRO A 67 -7.59 6.80 3.01
N GLY A 68 -7.40 8.06 3.39
CA GLY A 68 -7.83 8.65 4.66
C GLY A 68 -6.88 8.38 5.84
N SER A 69 -6.89 9.28 6.82
CA SER A 69 -6.05 9.20 8.04
C SER A 69 -6.82 8.76 9.28
N LYS A 70 -8.15 8.57 9.18
CA LYS A 70 -8.99 8.14 10.30
C LYS A 70 -8.97 6.62 10.43
N HIS A 71 -9.34 6.13 11.62
CA HIS A 71 -9.54 4.71 11.85
C HIS A 71 -10.59 4.19 10.86
N TRP A 72 -10.34 3.02 10.25
CA TRP A 72 -11.21 2.40 9.24
C TRP A 72 -11.46 3.21 7.95
N SER A 73 -10.60 4.21 7.64
CA SER A 73 -10.66 4.84 6.34
C SER A 73 -10.22 3.86 5.24
N PHE A 74 -10.92 3.89 4.11
CA PHE A 74 -10.61 3.09 2.93
C PHE A 74 -10.52 3.98 1.70
N GLY A 75 -9.80 3.49 0.69
CA GLY A 75 -9.77 4.07 -0.65
C GLY A 75 -10.18 2.99 -1.64
N VAL A 76 -11.13 3.31 -2.52
CA VAL A 76 -11.50 2.46 -3.64
C VAL A 76 -10.60 2.83 -4.82
N TYR A 77 -10.07 1.80 -5.49
CA TYR A 77 -9.23 1.95 -6.67
C TYR A 77 -9.81 1.12 -7.80
N GLU A 78 -9.90 1.72 -8.98
CA GLU A 78 -10.55 1.12 -10.15
C GLU A 78 -9.59 1.17 -11.35
N LYS A 79 -9.63 0.16 -12.21
CA LYS A 79 -8.80 0.03 -13.40
C LYS A 79 -9.61 -0.52 -14.56
#